data_AF-A0A4Z0YNG5-F1
#
_entry.id   AF-A0A4Z0YNG5-F1
#
_cell.length_a   1.000
_cell.length_b   1.000
_cell.length_c   1.000
_cell.angle_alpha   90.00
_cell.angle_beta   90.00
_cell.angle_gamma   90.00
#
_symmetry.space_group_name_H-M   'P 1'
#
loop_
_entity.id
_entity.type
_entity.pdbx_description
1 polymer ?
#
loop_
_entity_poly.entity_id
_entity_poly.type
_entity_poly.pdbx_seq_one_letter_code
_entity_poly.pdbx_strand_id
1 'polypeptide(L)'
;MVKQARHMTDDAKISFHLGRAEDLSALVGPASIDMAVSGQAAHWFDYSVVWKELARTLKPGGTIAFWGYVDGVLKGAEQATEVMERFVYGFGEVAPGVEGMGPYWEQPGRNILRDLLRSVEVPGDHWKDVTRLEHGPGKQDGEDTAWLKKKMKLGEVEAYTRTFTCYSGWKDAHPEVKSRAEGGDGDVVDIMWDQMIDSMPEWKAMGEQWREAEVIHDWGTYLIMARRK
;
A
#
# COMPACT_ATOMS: atom_id res chain seq x y z
N MET A 1 -10.07 -10.96 10.06
CA MET A 1 -9.19 -11.47 8.98
C MET A 1 -9.00 -12.99 9.02
N VAL A 2 -8.31 -13.60 9.99
CA VAL A 2 -8.01 -15.07 9.97
C VAL A 2 -9.27 -15.95 9.82
N LYS A 3 -10.34 -15.67 10.57
CA LYS A 3 -11.62 -16.42 10.45
C LYS A 3 -12.20 -16.35 9.04
N GLN A 4 -12.17 -15.17 8.43
CA GLN A 4 -12.66 -14.95 7.06
C GLN A 4 -11.77 -15.65 6.03
N ALA A 5 -10.43 -15.56 6.17
CA ALA A 5 -9.50 -16.24 5.27
C ALA A 5 -9.68 -17.76 5.29
N ARG A 6 -9.89 -18.35 6.48
CA ARG A 6 -10.23 -19.78 6.63
C ARG A 6 -11.56 -20.15 5.99
N HIS A 7 -12.55 -19.26 6.02
CA HIS A 7 -13.85 -19.50 5.42
C HIS A 7 -13.82 -19.40 3.88
N MET A 8 -12.94 -18.56 3.33
CA MET A 8 -12.83 -18.31 1.89
C MET A 8 -11.81 -19.21 1.18
N THR A 9 -11.14 -20.13 1.88
CA THR A 9 -10.06 -20.96 1.34
C THR A 9 -10.36 -22.44 1.55
N ASP A 10 -10.56 -23.17 0.47
CA ASP A 10 -10.85 -24.61 0.49
C ASP A 10 -9.63 -25.50 0.21
N ASP A 11 -8.45 -24.92 -0.03
CA ASP A 11 -7.22 -25.68 -0.28
C ASP A 11 -6.60 -26.18 1.04
N ALA A 12 -6.60 -27.50 1.23
CA ALA A 12 -6.06 -28.16 2.41
C ALA A 12 -4.53 -27.95 2.62
N LYS A 13 -3.80 -27.48 1.61
CA LYS A 13 -2.37 -27.13 1.73
C LYS A 13 -2.15 -25.76 2.37
N ILE A 14 -3.20 -24.95 2.48
CA ILE A 14 -3.14 -23.60 3.04
C ILE A 14 -3.68 -23.63 4.47
N SER A 15 -2.92 -23.07 5.40
CA SER A 15 -3.36 -22.88 6.79
C SER A 15 -3.13 -21.45 7.22
N PHE A 16 -4.07 -20.92 8.00
CA PHE A 16 -3.99 -19.55 8.53
C PHE A 16 -3.82 -19.59 10.03
N HIS A 17 -2.88 -18.81 10.53
CA HIS A 17 -2.54 -18.74 11.94
C HIS A 17 -2.52 -17.29 12.39
N LEU A 18 -2.87 -17.06 13.66
CA LEU A 18 -2.65 -15.77 14.31
C LEU A 18 -1.24 -15.80 14.89
N GLY A 19 -0.41 -14.82 14.52
CA GLY A 19 0.96 -14.72 14.97
C GLY A 19 1.59 -13.40 14.55
N ARG A 20 2.81 -13.19 15.00
CA ARG A 20 3.62 -12.01 14.68
C ARG A 20 4.84 -12.44 13.88
N ALA A 21 5.34 -11.58 13.00
CA ALA A 21 6.56 -11.90 12.25
C ALA A 21 7.79 -12.01 13.18
N GLU A 22 7.76 -11.31 14.32
CA GLU A 22 8.83 -11.32 15.31
C GLU A 22 8.87 -12.59 16.18
N ASP A 23 7.80 -13.40 16.19
CA ASP A 23 7.74 -14.67 16.91
C ASP A 23 6.88 -15.69 16.15
N LEU A 24 7.57 -16.61 15.49
CA LEU A 24 7.01 -17.71 14.72
C LEU A 24 7.22 -19.05 15.43
N SER A 25 7.75 -19.08 16.65
CA SER A 25 8.15 -20.30 17.35
C SER A 25 7.01 -21.27 17.61
N ALA A 26 5.80 -20.74 17.84
CA ALA A 26 4.59 -21.54 18.00
C ALA A 26 4.04 -22.11 16.67
N LEU A 27 4.50 -21.58 15.53
CA LEU A 27 3.98 -21.92 14.19
C LEU A 27 4.94 -22.82 13.41
N VAL A 28 6.25 -22.54 13.50
CA VAL A 28 7.28 -23.23 12.72
C VAL A 28 8.56 -23.44 13.54
N GLY A 29 9.17 -24.61 13.30
CA GLY A 29 10.41 -25.02 13.95
C GLY A 29 11.64 -24.25 13.44
N PRO A 30 12.79 -24.43 14.10
CA PRO A 30 14.06 -23.96 13.56
C PRO A 30 14.38 -24.72 12.27
N ALA A 31 14.94 -24.00 11.29
CA ALA A 31 15.36 -24.56 10.01
C ALA A 31 14.31 -25.45 9.29
N SER A 32 13.03 -25.07 9.34
CA SER A 32 11.93 -25.89 8.82
C SER A 32 11.21 -25.33 7.59
N ILE A 33 11.38 -24.04 7.26
CA ILE A 33 10.70 -23.42 6.13
C ILE A 33 11.69 -23.13 4.99
N ASP A 34 11.25 -23.30 3.74
CA ASP A 34 12.07 -23.04 2.55
C ASP A 34 12.00 -21.57 2.09
N MET A 35 10.89 -20.89 2.39
CA MET A 35 10.66 -19.50 2.01
C MET A 35 9.75 -18.79 3.02
N ALA A 36 10.02 -17.51 3.27
CA ALA A 36 9.12 -16.60 3.95
C ALA A 36 8.81 -15.39 3.05
N VAL A 37 7.52 -15.11 2.88
CA VAL A 37 7.03 -14.00 2.04
C VAL A 37 6.28 -13.00 2.89
N SER A 38 6.60 -11.72 2.74
CA SER A 38 5.81 -10.62 3.28
C SER A 38 5.26 -9.80 2.12
N GLY A 39 3.95 -9.84 1.91
CA GLY A 39 3.26 -9.03 0.91
C GLY A 39 2.54 -7.87 1.59
N GLN A 40 2.97 -6.64 1.31
CA GLN A 40 2.37 -5.40 1.83
C GLN A 40 2.33 -5.29 3.37
N ALA A 41 3.28 -5.90 4.09
CA ALA A 41 3.30 -5.86 5.56
C ALA A 41 4.67 -5.56 6.19
N ALA A 42 5.76 -5.72 5.44
CA ALA A 42 7.12 -5.65 6.00
C ALA A 42 7.45 -4.28 6.64
N HIS A 43 6.82 -3.20 6.18
CA HIS A 43 6.98 -1.86 6.78
C HIS A 43 6.47 -1.75 8.24
N TRP A 44 5.77 -2.76 8.75
CA TRP A 44 5.33 -2.85 10.16
C TRP A 44 6.23 -3.68 11.05
N PHE A 45 7.25 -4.34 10.50
CA PHE A 45 8.08 -5.26 11.28
C PHE A 45 9.03 -4.52 12.22
N ASP A 46 9.28 -5.13 13.38
CA ASP A 46 10.42 -4.76 14.21
C ASP A 46 11.67 -5.46 13.69
N TYR A 47 12.47 -4.71 12.93
CA TYR A 47 13.69 -5.22 12.31
C TYR A 47 14.81 -5.58 13.31
N SER A 48 14.72 -5.13 14.57
CA SER A 48 15.66 -5.55 15.62
C SER A 48 15.45 -7.02 16.03
N VAL A 49 14.26 -7.57 15.76
CA VAL A 49 13.85 -8.93 16.14
C VAL A 49 13.61 -9.82 14.91
N VAL A 50 12.86 -9.34 13.91
CA VAL A 50 12.34 -10.15 12.81
C VAL A 50 13.45 -10.86 12.02
N TRP A 51 14.62 -10.22 11.86
CA TRP A 51 15.72 -10.80 11.10
C TRP A 51 16.27 -12.07 11.73
N LYS A 52 16.40 -12.08 13.06
CA LYS A 52 16.86 -13.24 13.82
C LYS A 52 15.82 -14.34 13.79
N GLU A 53 14.54 -13.99 13.90
CA GLU A 53 13.46 -14.97 13.89
C GLU A 53 13.30 -15.64 12.52
N LEU A 54 13.38 -14.86 11.44
CA LEU A 54 13.44 -15.40 10.09
C LEU A 54 14.70 -16.27 9.92
N ALA A 55 15.87 -15.78 10.31
CA ALA A 55 17.10 -16.58 10.23
C ALA A 55 17.01 -17.89 11.04
N ARG A 56 16.33 -17.91 12.19
CA ARG A 56 16.09 -19.13 12.98
C ARG A 56 15.26 -20.14 12.19
N THR A 57 14.14 -19.71 11.63
CA THR A 57 13.13 -20.58 10.98
C THR A 57 13.56 -21.11 9.61
N LEU A 58 14.39 -20.37 8.85
CA LEU A 58 14.45 -20.49 7.38
C LEU A 58 15.24 -21.58 6.64
N LYS A 59 15.71 -22.73 7.13
CA LYS A 59 16.69 -23.63 6.44
C LYS A 59 17.97 -22.95 5.85
N PRO A 60 19.16 -23.54 5.94
CA PRO A 60 20.31 -23.05 5.18
C PRO A 60 19.98 -22.95 3.69
N GLY A 61 20.15 -21.77 3.10
CA GLY A 61 19.74 -21.49 1.73
C GLY A 61 18.23 -21.26 1.51
N GLY A 62 17.40 -21.06 2.53
CA GLY A 62 16.01 -20.61 2.30
C GLY A 62 15.92 -19.15 1.84
N THR A 63 14.76 -18.73 1.32
CA THR A 63 14.55 -17.37 0.77
C THR A 63 13.62 -16.51 1.62
N ILE A 64 13.99 -15.26 1.88
CA ILE A 64 13.01 -14.22 2.19
C ILE A 64 12.60 -13.49 0.90
N ALA A 65 11.34 -13.10 0.80
CA ALA A 65 10.85 -12.21 -0.24
C ALA A 65 9.85 -11.21 0.36
N PHE A 66 10.27 -9.96 0.49
CA PHE A 66 9.39 -8.88 0.94
C PHE A 66 9.01 -8.06 -0.27
N TRP A 67 7.72 -8.02 -0.59
CA TRP A 67 7.20 -7.24 -1.69
C TRP A 67 6.07 -6.33 -1.22
N GLY A 68 5.86 -5.27 -1.96
CA GLY A 68 4.75 -4.37 -1.73
C GLY A 68 4.71 -3.27 -2.76
N TYR A 69 3.73 -2.41 -2.59
CA TYR A 69 3.48 -1.26 -3.43
C TYR A 69 3.18 -0.03 -2.59
N VAL A 70 3.46 1.13 -3.16
CA VAL A 70 3.22 2.45 -2.57
C VAL A 70 2.28 3.23 -3.47
N ASP A 71 2.04 4.49 -3.13
CA ASP A 71 1.15 5.36 -3.89
C ASP A 71 1.54 5.37 -5.36
N GLY A 72 0.50 5.41 -6.19
CA GLY A 72 0.68 5.49 -7.63
C GLY A 72 0.41 6.88 -8.18
N VAL A 73 0.65 7.01 -9.46
CA VAL A 73 0.28 8.18 -10.26
C VAL A 73 -0.76 7.76 -11.31
N LEU A 74 -1.61 8.71 -11.71
CA LEU A 74 -2.48 8.54 -12.87
C LEU A 74 -1.72 9.04 -14.11
N LYS A 75 -1.26 8.11 -14.95
CA LYS A 75 -0.41 8.46 -16.10
C LYS A 75 -1.12 9.41 -17.07
N GLY A 76 -0.48 10.53 -17.39
CA GLY A 76 -1.05 11.57 -18.26
C GLY A 76 -2.11 12.44 -17.56
N ALA A 77 -2.26 12.32 -16.24
CA ALA A 77 -3.13 13.15 -15.41
C ALA A 77 -2.35 13.61 -14.17
N GLU A 78 -1.18 14.20 -14.40
CA GLU A 78 -0.25 14.66 -13.36
C GLU A 78 -0.92 15.71 -12.45
N GLN A 79 -1.70 16.65 -13.00
CA GLN A 79 -2.40 17.67 -12.21
C GLN A 79 -3.41 17.06 -11.23
N ALA A 80 -4.20 16.08 -11.68
CA ALA A 80 -5.12 15.37 -10.80
C ALA A 80 -4.37 14.55 -9.73
N THR A 81 -3.22 13.98 -10.08
CA THR A 81 -2.37 13.27 -9.13
C THR A 81 -1.80 14.20 -8.06
N GLU A 82 -1.40 15.43 -8.41
CA GLU A 82 -0.97 16.46 -7.45
C GLU A 82 -2.09 16.86 -6.47
N VAL A 83 -3.33 16.98 -6.97
CA VAL A 83 -4.50 17.20 -6.11
C VAL A 83 -4.67 16.05 -5.13
N MET A 84 -4.64 14.80 -5.60
CA MET A 84 -4.73 13.62 -4.75
C MET A 84 -3.64 13.63 -3.67
N GLU A 85 -2.37 13.83 -4.05
CA GLU A 85 -1.24 13.89 -3.11
C GLU A 85 -1.46 14.94 -2.02
N ARG A 86 -1.91 16.15 -2.39
CA ARG A 86 -2.22 17.22 -1.44
C ARG A 86 -3.30 16.81 -0.44
N PHE A 87 -4.38 16.15 -0.87
CA PHE A 87 -5.44 15.73 0.04
C PHE A 87 -5.05 14.52 0.89
N VAL A 88 -4.34 13.56 0.30
CA VAL A 88 -3.94 12.31 0.96
C VAL A 88 -2.84 12.53 1.99
N TYR A 89 -1.94 13.50 1.76
CA TYR A 89 -0.77 13.74 2.61
C TYR A 89 -0.68 15.14 3.20
N GLY A 90 -1.59 16.04 2.84
CA GLY A 90 -1.65 17.37 3.42
C GLY A 90 -1.96 17.29 4.92
N PHE A 91 -1.21 18.08 5.67
CA PHE A 91 -1.45 18.35 7.08
C PHE A 91 -2.21 19.67 7.21
N GLY A 92 -3.23 19.70 8.06
CA GLY A 92 -4.10 20.87 8.21
C GLY A 92 -5.07 21.04 7.04
N GLU A 93 -5.49 22.29 6.79
CA GLU A 93 -6.52 22.60 5.81
C GLU A 93 -5.98 22.54 4.36
N VAL A 94 -6.56 21.66 3.54
CA VAL A 94 -6.16 21.41 2.13
C VAL A 94 -7.12 22.01 1.11
N ALA A 95 -8.33 22.35 1.56
CA ALA A 95 -9.37 23.09 0.85
C ALA A 95 -10.26 23.82 1.88
N PRO A 96 -11.05 24.84 1.49
CA PRO A 96 -11.86 25.61 2.43
C PRO A 96 -12.71 24.73 3.37
N GLY A 97 -12.36 24.72 4.65
CA GLY A 97 -13.02 23.92 5.68
C GLY A 97 -12.77 22.41 5.63
N VAL A 98 -11.77 21.94 4.87
CA VAL A 98 -11.44 20.52 4.72
C VAL A 98 -10.03 20.24 5.21
N GLU A 99 -9.92 19.48 6.30
CA GLU A 99 -8.63 18.94 6.77
C GLU A 99 -8.15 17.82 5.84
N GLY A 100 -6.84 17.82 5.53
CA GLY A 100 -6.20 16.74 4.79
C GLY A 100 -6.06 15.45 5.58
N MET A 101 -5.84 14.34 4.88
CA MET A 101 -5.73 13.00 5.49
C MET A 101 -4.33 12.70 6.06
N GLY A 102 -3.36 13.60 5.92
CA GLY A 102 -1.98 13.42 6.33
C GLY A 102 -1.79 12.95 7.79
N PRO A 103 -2.45 13.56 8.79
CA PRO A 103 -2.33 13.18 10.21
C PRO A 103 -2.81 11.77 10.55
N TYR A 104 -3.63 11.16 9.68
CA TYR A 104 -4.30 9.88 9.94
C TYR A 104 -3.55 8.67 9.38
N TRP A 105 -2.37 8.89 8.81
CA TRP A 105 -1.45 7.81 8.48
C TRP A 105 -0.73 7.31 9.73
N GLU A 106 -0.81 6.01 10.00
CA GLU A 106 -0.04 5.40 11.08
C GLU A 106 1.47 5.41 10.77
N GLN A 107 2.27 5.86 11.73
CA GLN A 107 3.71 6.03 11.62
C GLN A 107 4.45 5.14 12.63
N PRO A 108 5.70 4.70 12.33
CA PRO A 108 6.53 5.06 11.17
C PRO A 108 6.28 4.23 9.92
N GLY A 109 5.39 3.23 9.97
CA GLY A 109 5.23 2.26 8.90
C GLY A 109 4.85 2.87 7.55
N ARG A 110 4.02 3.93 7.54
CA ARG A 110 3.70 4.61 6.28
C ARG A 110 4.92 5.26 5.62
N ASN A 111 5.80 5.91 6.38
CA ASN A 111 7.01 6.51 5.82
C ASN A 111 8.00 5.45 5.32
N ILE A 112 8.17 4.36 6.07
CA ILE A 112 9.00 3.21 5.63
C ILE A 112 8.45 2.64 4.31
N LEU A 113 7.13 2.49 4.21
CA LEU A 113 6.46 2.04 3.00
C LEU A 113 6.74 2.99 1.83
N ARG A 114 6.45 4.28 1.96
CA ARG A 114 6.65 5.29 0.89
C ARG A 114 8.09 5.40 0.41
N ASP A 115 9.06 5.12 1.28
CA ASP A 115 10.48 5.03 0.93
C ASP A 115 10.89 3.67 0.33
N LEU A 116 9.93 2.85 -0.12
CA LEU A 116 10.17 1.54 -0.74
C LEU A 116 11.01 0.60 0.14
N LEU A 117 10.91 0.74 1.46
CA LEU A 117 11.73 0.01 2.46
C LEU A 117 13.25 0.19 2.24
N ARG A 118 13.70 1.31 1.70
CA ARG A 118 15.15 1.59 1.56
C ARG A 118 15.87 1.66 2.90
N SER A 119 15.19 2.14 3.93
CA SER A 119 15.71 2.17 5.31
C SER A 119 15.89 0.79 5.96
N VAL A 120 15.31 -0.26 5.38
CA VAL A 120 15.36 -1.62 5.92
C VAL A 120 16.63 -2.30 5.45
N GLU A 121 17.70 -2.35 6.25
CA GLU A 121 18.92 -3.06 5.84
C GLU A 121 18.82 -4.58 6.09
N VAL A 122 19.25 -5.40 5.12
CA VAL A 122 19.32 -6.86 5.27
C VAL A 122 20.66 -7.22 5.90
N PRO A 123 20.70 -7.79 7.12
CA PRO A 123 21.95 -7.93 7.85
C PRO A 123 22.82 -9.06 7.28
N GLY A 124 24.07 -8.73 6.96
CA GLY A 124 24.98 -9.65 6.28
C GLY A 124 25.52 -10.79 7.15
N ASP A 125 25.24 -10.83 8.45
CA ASP A 125 25.63 -11.92 9.36
C ASP A 125 24.87 -13.23 9.07
N HIS A 126 23.58 -13.12 8.71
CA HIS A 126 22.68 -14.25 8.48
C HIS A 126 22.21 -14.39 7.04
N TRP A 127 22.39 -13.36 6.21
CA TRP A 127 21.82 -13.29 4.87
C TRP A 127 22.89 -13.04 3.80
N LYS A 128 22.66 -13.57 2.59
CA LYS A 128 23.48 -13.40 1.39
C LYS A 128 22.60 -13.25 0.16
N ASP A 129 23.21 -12.99 -1.00
CA ASP A 129 22.55 -12.89 -2.31
C ASP A 129 21.38 -11.89 -2.30
N VAL A 130 21.60 -10.73 -1.66
CA VAL A 130 20.56 -9.71 -1.49
C VAL A 130 20.25 -9.06 -2.83
N THR A 131 18.96 -9.07 -3.19
CA THR A 131 18.43 -8.42 -4.38
C THR A 131 17.38 -7.38 -3.96
N ARG A 132 17.45 -6.19 -4.57
CA ARG A 132 16.44 -5.15 -4.46
C ARG A 132 15.97 -4.74 -5.85
N LEU A 133 14.67 -4.82 -6.07
CA LEU A 133 14.01 -4.29 -7.24
C LEU A 133 13.04 -3.21 -6.78
N GLU A 134 13.09 -2.05 -7.41
CA GLU A 134 12.27 -0.90 -7.06
C GLU A 134 11.72 -0.28 -8.33
N HIS A 135 10.46 0.15 -8.27
CA HIS A 135 9.83 0.99 -9.29
C HIS A 135 9.31 2.26 -8.64
N GLY A 136 9.73 3.41 -9.15
CA GLY A 136 9.10 4.69 -8.80
C GLY A 136 7.84 4.90 -9.64
N PRO A 137 6.71 5.31 -9.06
CA PRO A 137 5.48 5.48 -9.84
C PRO A 137 5.67 6.49 -10.98
N GLY A 138 5.16 6.18 -12.17
CA GLY A 138 5.29 7.01 -13.36
C GLY A 138 6.65 6.92 -14.07
N LYS A 139 7.62 6.20 -13.52
CA LYS A 139 8.91 5.95 -14.17
C LYS A 139 8.76 4.95 -15.32
N GLN A 140 9.74 4.96 -16.22
CA GLN A 140 9.81 4.01 -17.34
C GLN A 140 10.75 2.85 -16.98
N ASP A 141 10.53 2.22 -15.82
CA ASP A 141 11.31 1.06 -15.42
C ASP A 141 10.79 -0.20 -16.13
N GLY A 142 11.64 -1.25 -16.19
CA GLY A 142 11.31 -2.51 -16.85
C GLY A 142 10.17 -3.26 -16.15
N GLU A 143 9.47 -4.12 -16.89
CA GLU A 143 8.30 -4.88 -16.40
C GLU A 143 8.61 -5.74 -15.16
N ASP A 144 9.85 -6.21 -15.00
CA ASP A 144 10.32 -6.96 -13.84
C ASP A 144 10.24 -6.17 -12.52
N THR A 145 10.18 -4.84 -12.61
CA THR A 145 10.08 -3.93 -11.46
C THR A 145 8.72 -3.24 -11.43
N ALA A 146 8.26 -2.72 -12.58
CA ALA A 146 7.03 -1.95 -12.69
C ALA A 146 5.80 -2.83 -12.94
N TRP A 147 5.68 -3.92 -12.18
CA TRP A 147 4.69 -4.99 -12.40
C TRP A 147 3.27 -4.63 -11.93
N LEU A 148 3.09 -3.59 -11.11
CA LEU A 148 1.77 -3.13 -10.65
C LEU A 148 1.31 -1.91 -11.45
N LYS A 149 0.80 -2.18 -12.65
CA LYS A 149 0.13 -1.21 -13.52
C LYS A 149 -1.24 -1.73 -13.89
N LYS A 150 -2.25 -0.88 -13.79
CA LYS A 150 -3.63 -1.27 -14.12
C LYS A 150 -4.35 -0.17 -14.87
N LYS A 151 -5.01 -0.54 -15.97
CA LYS A 151 -6.02 0.30 -16.60
C LYS A 151 -7.28 0.25 -15.73
N MET A 152 -7.73 1.41 -15.26
CA MET A 152 -8.86 1.54 -14.34
C MET A 152 -9.78 2.65 -14.80
N LYS A 153 -11.08 2.51 -14.52
CA LYS A 153 -12.03 3.61 -14.57
C LYS A 153 -11.79 4.55 -13.39
N LEU A 154 -12.00 5.85 -13.56
CA LEU A 154 -11.84 6.82 -12.47
C LEU A 154 -12.76 6.51 -11.28
N GLY A 155 -13.97 6.00 -11.49
CA GLY A 155 -14.82 5.54 -10.39
C GLY A 155 -14.23 4.38 -9.58
N GLU A 156 -13.41 3.52 -10.20
CA GLU A 156 -12.68 2.46 -9.48
C GLU A 156 -11.51 3.03 -8.68
N VAL A 157 -10.84 4.07 -9.20
CA VAL A 157 -9.79 4.79 -8.47
C VAL A 157 -10.38 5.54 -7.27
N GLU A 158 -11.57 6.13 -7.42
CA GLU A 158 -12.32 6.76 -6.32
C GLU A 158 -12.61 5.74 -5.22
N ALA A 159 -13.22 4.60 -5.60
CA ALA A 159 -13.53 3.54 -4.67
C ALA A 159 -12.27 2.99 -3.97
N TYR A 160 -11.17 2.83 -4.70
CA TYR A 160 -9.88 2.42 -4.16
C TYR A 160 -9.35 3.42 -3.11
N THR A 161 -9.43 4.72 -3.39
CA THR A 161 -8.97 5.77 -2.46
C THR A 161 -9.72 5.75 -1.13
N ARG A 162 -11.02 5.41 -1.16
CA ARG A 162 -11.84 5.22 0.06
C ARG A 162 -11.47 3.99 0.88
N THR A 163 -10.58 3.12 0.40
CA THR A 163 -10.05 1.99 1.19
C THR A 163 -8.79 2.35 1.97
N PHE A 164 -8.25 3.57 1.79
CA PHE A 164 -7.04 3.98 2.48
C PHE A 164 -7.28 4.07 3.99
N THR A 165 -6.31 3.60 4.77
CA THR A 165 -6.41 3.63 6.23
C THR A 165 -6.47 5.06 6.76
N CYS A 166 -5.81 6.02 6.11
CA CYS A 166 -5.94 7.44 6.46
C CYS A 166 -7.35 7.98 6.28
N TYR A 167 -8.09 7.49 5.28
CA TYR A 167 -9.48 7.90 5.06
C TYR A 167 -10.39 7.33 6.15
N SER A 168 -10.17 6.07 6.56
CA SER A 168 -10.88 5.51 7.72
C SER A 168 -10.60 6.32 8.99
N GLY A 169 -9.33 6.65 9.26
CA GLY A 169 -8.95 7.48 10.40
C GLY A 169 -9.53 8.90 10.34
N TRP A 170 -9.54 9.51 9.15
CA TRP A 170 -10.15 10.81 8.92
C TRP A 170 -11.67 10.77 9.20
N LYS A 171 -12.37 9.75 8.70
CA LYS A 171 -13.81 9.55 8.91
C LYS A 171 -14.15 9.33 10.39
N ASP A 172 -13.33 8.57 11.10
CA ASP A 172 -13.51 8.34 12.54
C ASP A 172 -13.34 9.65 13.36
N ALA A 173 -12.49 10.57 12.89
CA ALA A 173 -12.26 11.87 13.52
C ALA A 173 -13.29 12.95 13.13
N HIS A 174 -14.01 12.75 12.02
CA HIS A 174 -15.04 13.67 11.50
C HIS A 174 -16.40 12.97 11.33
N PRO A 175 -16.98 12.37 12.39
CA PRO A 175 -18.19 11.57 12.29
C PRO A 175 -19.44 12.36 11.83
N GLU A 176 -19.41 13.69 11.94
CA GLU A 176 -20.44 14.60 11.47
C GLU A 176 -20.38 14.85 9.95
N VAL A 177 -19.21 14.67 9.33
CA VAL A 177 -19.05 14.86 7.88
C VAL A 177 -19.39 13.56 7.17
N LYS A 178 -20.36 13.63 6.27
CA LYS A 178 -20.84 12.48 5.50
C LYS A 178 -20.56 12.65 4.02
N SER A 179 -20.23 11.54 3.38
CA SER A 179 -20.08 11.50 1.93
C SER A 179 -21.40 11.83 1.24
N ARG A 180 -21.35 12.27 -0.02
CA ARG A 180 -22.55 12.46 -0.84
C ARG A 180 -23.34 11.17 -1.01
N ALA A 181 -22.64 10.03 -1.11
CA ALA A 181 -23.27 8.71 -1.20
C ALA A 181 -24.02 8.31 0.08
N GLU A 182 -23.62 8.84 1.24
CA GLU A 182 -24.29 8.67 2.54
C GLU A 182 -25.32 9.76 2.82
N GLY A 183 -25.63 10.62 1.84
CA GLY A 183 -26.61 11.70 1.94
C GLY A 183 -26.11 12.96 2.65
N GLY A 184 -24.79 13.14 2.77
CA GLY A 184 -24.17 14.38 3.25
C GLY A 184 -23.82 15.36 2.13
N ASP A 185 -23.19 16.48 2.51
CA ASP A 185 -22.76 17.54 1.58
C ASP A 185 -21.44 17.20 0.84
N GLY A 186 -20.69 16.23 1.35
CA GLY A 186 -19.46 15.70 0.77
C GLY A 186 -18.33 15.56 1.79
N ASP A 187 -17.64 14.42 1.75
CA ASP A 187 -16.46 14.17 2.57
C ASP A 187 -15.16 14.62 1.89
N VAL A 188 -14.02 14.43 2.57
CA VAL A 188 -12.69 14.77 2.04
C VAL A 188 -12.39 14.13 0.68
N VAL A 189 -12.90 12.93 0.40
CA VAL A 189 -12.69 12.25 -0.88
C VAL A 189 -13.61 12.85 -1.95
N ASP A 190 -14.87 13.16 -1.63
CA ASP A 190 -15.77 13.86 -2.55
C ASP A 190 -15.18 15.20 -3.02
N ILE A 191 -14.67 16.00 -2.08
CA ILE A 191 -14.07 17.32 -2.38
C ILE A 191 -12.74 17.16 -3.12
N MET A 192 -11.93 16.16 -2.76
CA MET A 192 -10.71 15.83 -3.51
C MET A 192 -11.03 15.52 -4.96
N TRP A 193 -12.05 14.67 -5.22
CA TRP A 193 -12.44 14.31 -6.59
C TRP A 193 -13.00 15.49 -7.37
N ASP A 194 -13.81 16.36 -6.76
CA ASP A 194 -14.26 17.58 -7.45
C ASP A 194 -13.07 18.40 -7.96
N GLN A 195 -12.04 18.58 -7.12
CA GLN A 195 -10.84 19.33 -7.51
C GLN A 195 -9.98 18.57 -8.52
N MET A 196 -9.92 17.24 -8.46
CA MET A 196 -9.24 16.44 -9.48
C MET A 196 -9.94 16.59 -10.84
N ILE A 197 -11.27 16.49 -10.89
CA ILE A 197 -12.04 16.68 -12.13
C ILE A 197 -11.88 18.11 -12.64
N ASP A 198 -11.92 19.11 -11.77
CA ASP A 198 -11.72 20.52 -12.15
C ASP A 198 -10.33 20.81 -12.72
N SER A 199 -9.31 20.04 -12.31
CA SER A 199 -7.94 20.17 -12.80
C SER A 199 -7.73 19.57 -14.20
N MET A 200 -8.68 18.75 -14.69
CA MET A 200 -8.58 18.02 -15.96
C MET A 200 -9.73 18.41 -16.90
N PRO A 201 -9.52 19.33 -17.87
CA PRO A 201 -10.59 19.83 -18.74
C PRO A 201 -11.39 18.73 -19.46
N GLU A 202 -10.73 17.65 -19.88
CA GLU A 202 -11.35 16.50 -20.52
C GLU A 202 -12.29 15.73 -19.60
N TRP A 203 -11.94 15.57 -18.31
CA TRP A 203 -12.79 14.89 -17.35
C TRP A 203 -13.95 15.79 -16.94
N LYS A 204 -13.69 17.09 -16.76
CA LYS A 204 -14.72 18.09 -16.50
C LYS A 204 -15.76 18.15 -17.62
N ALA A 205 -15.32 18.05 -18.89
CA ALA A 205 -16.21 18.05 -20.04
C ALA A 205 -17.13 16.81 -20.10
N MET A 206 -16.78 15.71 -19.42
CA MET A 206 -17.63 14.50 -19.34
C MET A 206 -18.81 14.65 -18.38
N GLY A 207 -18.84 15.70 -17.55
CA GLY A 207 -19.90 15.89 -16.56
C GLY A 207 -20.05 14.67 -15.65
N GLU A 208 -21.27 14.18 -15.45
CA GLU A 208 -21.55 13.02 -14.59
C GLU A 208 -20.89 11.71 -15.04
N GLN A 209 -20.43 11.64 -16.30
CA GLN A 209 -19.80 10.45 -16.87
C GLN A 209 -18.29 10.36 -16.59
N TRP A 210 -17.68 11.32 -15.89
CA TRP A 210 -16.22 11.30 -15.62
C TRP A 210 -15.75 9.98 -15.00
N ARG A 211 -16.61 9.31 -14.21
CA ARG A 211 -16.31 8.00 -13.58
C ARG A 211 -16.01 6.89 -14.60
N GLU A 212 -16.46 7.04 -15.84
CA GLU A 212 -16.22 6.11 -16.93
C GLU A 212 -14.89 6.37 -17.66
N ALA A 213 -14.25 7.52 -17.43
CA ALA A 213 -12.94 7.81 -18.01
C ALA A 213 -11.92 6.77 -17.54
N GLU A 214 -11.07 6.33 -18.46
CA GLU A 214 -10.06 5.32 -18.17
C GLU A 214 -8.68 5.98 -18.03
N VAL A 215 -7.93 5.54 -17.03
CA VAL A 215 -6.55 5.95 -16.78
C VAL A 215 -5.68 4.72 -16.56
N ILE A 216 -4.37 4.88 -16.76
CA ILE A 216 -3.40 3.90 -16.27
C ILE A 216 -2.96 4.36 -14.89
N HIS A 217 -3.33 3.59 -13.86
CA HIS A 217 -2.81 3.76 -12.52
C HIS A 217 -1.50 2.98 -12.40
N ASP A 218 -0.44 3.66 -12.01
CA ASP A 218 0.93 3.14 -11.95
C ASP A 218 1.48 3.29 -10.53
N TRP A 219 1.52 2.19 -9.77
CA TRP A 219 1.97 2.19 -8.37
C TRP A 219 3.49 2.02 -8.30
N GLY A 220 4.13 2.71 -7.36
CA GLY A 220 5.51 2.36 -7.02
C GLY A 220 5.54 0.97 -6.38
N THR A 221 6.59 0.20 -6.63
CA THR A 221 6.72 -1.16 -6.11
C THR A 221 8.10 -1.41 -5.54
N TYR A 222 8.20 -2.38 -4.64
CA TYR A 222 9.47 -2.89 -4.15
C TYR A 222 9.44 -4.42 -4.04
N LEU A 223 10.61 -5.03 -4.20
CA LEU A 223 10.89 -6.42 -3.87
C LEU A 223 12.30 -6.51 -3.27
N ILE A 224 12.38 -7.02 -2.04
CA ILE A 224 13.63 -7.34 -1.34
C ILE A 224 13.69 -8.86 -1.23
N MET A 225 14.75 -9.47 -1.75
CA MET A 225 15.03 -10.89 -1.59
C MET A 225 16.40 -11.11 -0.99
N ALA A 226 16.53 -12.16 -0.19
CA ALA A 226 17.83 -12.63 0.30
C ALA A 226 17.77 -14.11 0.62
N ARG A 227 18.94 -14.74 0.68
CA ARG A 227 19.11 -16.17 0.99
C ARG A 227 19.71 -16.32 2.36
N ARG A 228 19.15 -17.21 3.18
CA ARG A 228 19.72 -17.58 4.48
C ARG A 228 21.09 -18.23 4.27
N LYS A 229 22.09 -17.80 5.03
CA LYS A 229 23.43 -18.39 5.02
C LYS A 229 23.44 -19.83 5.54
#